data_AF-A0A382WBY9-F1
#
_entry.id   AF-A0A382WBY9-F1
#
_cell.length_a   1.000
_cell.length_b   1.000
_cell.length_c   1.000
_cell.angle_alpha   90.00
_cell.angle_beta   90.00
_cell.angle_gamma   90.00
#
_symmetry.space_group_name_H-M   'P 1'
#
loop_
_entity.id
_entity.type
_entity.pdbx_description
1 polymer ?
#
loop_
_entity_poly.entity_id
_entity_poly.type
_entity_poly.pdbx_seq_one_letter_code
_entity_poly.pdbx_strand_id
1 'polypeptide(L)'
;IAAAAAASWAGLRFARDPSRRKAVVFGLGGGLAALSRAELLLMLPLLTTVVFRRSALPWRERVIRTSMAAAATLLLLSPWVVRNLLVFEEPVFLSNGAGTVLVQANCDPTYHGDFLGYWRIECGHPAPFGPEGEHLDESERDAVVLERAKEYIGDHSGRLVTVVVPARIGRMWGVYDTADQLRLDALVDRRPLAVSTLGFVQYVALLPLAAFGAMLLWRRRESLLAVAAWIPIATFTAAISFGNTRYRTAAEVSIVVLAAVALDVLADRRRQPKQAPGG
;
A
#
# COMPACT_ATOMS: atom_id res chain seq x y z
N ILE A 1 -5.49 -6.24 -6.10
CA ILE A 1 -6.43 -6.85 -5.13
C ILE A 1 -6.10 -8.32 -4.89
N ALA A 2 -6.14 -9.19 -5.91
CA ALA A 2 -5.87 -10.62 -5.73
C ALA A 2 -4.51 -10.92 -5.07
N ALA A 3 -3.43 -10.28 -5.51
CA ALA A 3 -2.11 -10.46 -4.91
C ALA A 3 -2.05 -10.00 -3.43
N ALA A 4 -2.69 -8.86 -3.11
CA ALA A 4 -2.79 -8.36 -1.74
C ALA A 4 -3.58 -9.33 -0.83
N ALA A 5 -4.68 -9.88 -1.33
CA ALA A 5 -5.47 -10.89 -0.62
C ALA A 5 -4.70 -12.21 -0.42
N ALA A 6 -3.99 -12.68 -1.45
CA ALA A 6 -3.16 -13.88 -1.36
C ALA A 6 -2.02 -13.72 -0.34
N ALA A 7 -1.35 -12.57 -0.34
CA ALA A 7 -0.29 -12.26 0.64
C ALA A 7 -0.84 -12.16 2.06
N SER A 8 -2.01 -11.53 2.28
CA SER A 8 -2.68 -11.52 3.59
C SER A 8 -3.05 -12.93 4.05
N TRP A 9 -3.60 -13.75 3.15
CA TRP A 9 -3.96 -15.14 3.45
C TRP A 9 -2.74 -15.98 3.83
N ALA A 10 -1.66 -15.89 3.05
CA ALA A 10 -0.41 -16.60 3.33
C ALA A 10 0.22 -16.12 4.66
N GLY A 11 0.20 -14.80 4.91
CA GLY A 11 0.68 -14.21 6.15
C GLY A 11 -0.12 -14.67 7.38
N LEU A 12 -1.45 -14.75 7.27
CA LEU A 12 -2.31 -15.29 8.33
C LEU A 12 -2.03 -16.77 8.60
N ARG A 13 -1.86 -17.59 7.55
CA ARG A 13 -1.52 -19.01 7.69
C ARG A 13 -0.18 -19.20 8.38
N PHE A 14 0.82 -18.39 8.02
CA PHE A 14 2.15 -18.40 8.62
C PHE A 14 2.14 -17.90 10.07
N ALA A 15 1.34 -16.87 10.38
CA ALA A 15 1.21 -16.34 11.73
C ALA A 15 0.54 -17.32 12.71
N ARG A 16 -0.38 -18.17 12.22
CA ARG A 16 -1.07 -19.17 13.05
C ARG A 16 -0.21 -20.39 13.34
N ASP A 17 0.51 -20.87 12.33
CA ASP A 17 1.43 -22.00 12.47
C ASP A 17 2.67 -21.71 11.60
N PRO A 18 3.78 -21.27 12.22
CA PRO A 18 4.96 -20.80 11.52
C PRO A 18 5.80 -21.99 11.02
N SER A 19 5.29 -22.77 10.08
CA SER A 19 6.05 -23.85 9.44
C SER A 19 6.95 -23.33 8.32
N ARG A 20 8.02 -24.06 8.00
CA ARG A 20 8.97 -23.70 6.93
C ARG A 20 8.27 -23.57 5.56
N ARG A 21 7.34 -24.49 5.25
CA ARG A 21 6.53 -24.44 4.02
C ARG A 21 5.70 -23.16 3.94
N LYS A 22 5.08 -22.74 5.04
CA LYS A 22 4.27 -21.52 5.08
C LYS A 22 5.11 -20.26 4.97
N ALA A 23 6.33 -20.26 5.48
CA ALA A 23 7.28 -19.17 5.28
C ALA A 23 7.60 -18.98 3.78
N VAL A 24 7.85 -20.07 3.05
CA VAL A 24 8.08 -20.04 1.59
C VAL A 24 6.85 -19.55 0.84
N VAL A 25 5.65 -20.07 1.15
CA VAL A 25 4.39 -19.62 0.52
C VAL A 25 4.12 -18.14 0.79
N PHE A 26 4.42 -17.66 2.00
CA PHE A 26 4.33 -16.25 2.36
C PHE A 26 5.31 -15.38 1.55
N GLY A 27 6.56 -15.82 1.42
CA GLY A 27 7.57 -15.16 0.58
C GLY A 27 7.14 -15.07 -0.89
N LEU A 28 6.68 -16.19 -1.47
CA LEU A 28 6.17 -16.21 -2.85
C LEU A 28 4.96 -15.29 -3.03
N GLY A 29 4.01 -15.28 -2.09
CA GLY A 29 2.86 -14.38 -2.11
C GLY A 29 3.27 -12.90 -2.04
N GLY A 30 4.25 -12.56 -1.19
CA GLY A 30 4.82 -11.22 -1.10
C GLY A 30 5.58 -10.80 -2.37
N GLY A 31 6.36 -11.71 -2.96
CA GLY A 31 7.06 -11.45 -4.22
C GLY A 31 6.11 -11.25 -5.40
N LEU A 32 5.04 -12.06 -5.54
CA LEU A 32 4.00 -11.85 -6.54
C LEU A 32 3.29 -10.51 -6.35
N ALA A 33 3.03 -10.11 -5.09
CA ALA A 33 2.48 -8.79 -4.81
C ALA A 33 3.45 -7.66 -5.22
N ALA A 34 4.74 -7.81 -4.91
CA ALA A 34 5.77 -6.84 -5.28
C ALA A 34 5.95 -6.68 -6.79
N LEU A 35 5.79 -7.76 -7.58
CA LEU A 35 5.81 -7.70 -9.05
C LEU A 35 4.64 -6.88 -9.62
N SER A 36 3.51 -6.81 -8.90
CA SER A 36 2.39 -5.96 -9.32
C SER A 36 2.57 -4.50 -8.90
N ARG A 37 3.08 -4.27 -7.68
CA ARG A 37 3.25 -2.95 -7.06
C ARG A 37 4.34 -3.05 -5.98
N ALA A 38 5.41 -2.27 -6.11
CA ALA A 38 6.62 -2.41 -5.31
C ALA A 38 6.39 -2.23 -3.80
N GLU A 39 5.51 -1.31 -3.39
CA GLU A 39 5.19 -1.05 -1.98
C GLU A 39 4.53 -2.24 -1.29
N LEU A 40 3.93 -3.18 -2.04
CA LEU A 40 3.30 -4.35 -1.45
C LEU A 40 4.34 -5.30 -0.82
N LEU A 41 5.61 -5.15 -1.20
CA LEU A 41 6.73 -5.84 -0.57
C LEU A 41 6.84 -5.52 0.94
N LEU A 42 6.37 -4.35 1.39
CA LEU A 42 6.39 -3.93 2.80
C LEU A 42 5.57 -4.84 3.72
N MET A 43 4.68 -5.66 3.16
CA MET A 43 3.95 -6.69 3.91
C MET A 43 4.89 -7.75 4.52
N LEU A 44 5.97 -8.10 3.83
CA LEU A 44 6.92 -9.13 4.28
C LEU A 44 7.60 -8.75 5.60
N PRO A 45 8.33 -7.63 5.73
CA PRO A 45 8.98 -7.26 6.99
C PRO A 45 7.96 -6.99 8.11
N LEU A 46 6.80 -6.41 7.78
CA LEU A 46 5.76 -6.11 8.76
C LEU A 46 5.20 -7.37 9.42
N LEU A 47 4.75 -8.36 8.63
CA LEU A 47 4.19 -9.60 9.21
C LEU A 47 5.25 -10.53 9.76
N THR A 48 6.44 -10.57 9.15
CA THR A 48 7.56 -11.33 9.70
C THR A 48 7.89 -10.87 11.13
N THR A 49 7.89 -9.56 11.38
CA THR A 49 8.08 -9.00 12.73
C THR A 49 6.97 -9.44 13.69
N VAL A 50 5.72 -9.50 13.24
CA VAL A 50 4.58 -9.96 14.05
C VAL A 50 4.69 -11.45 14.38
N VAL A 51 5.01 -12.29 13.39
CA VAL A 51 5.22 -13.73 13.60
C VAL A 51 6.37 -13.96 14.58
N PHE A 52 7.46 -13.21 14.46
CA PHE A 52 8.57 -13.28 15.39
C PHE A 52 8.23 -12.90 16.82
N ARG A 53 7.49 -11.81 17.01
CA ARG A 53 7.09 -11.38 18.36
C ARG A 53 6.11 -12.33 19.04
N ARG A 54 5.31 -13.08 18.26
CA ARG A 54 4.28 -13.98 18.80
C ARG A 54 4.70 -15.45 18.86
N SER A 55 5.68 -15.87 18.06
CA SER A 55 6.11 -17.27 18.01
C SER A 55 6.95 -17.66 19.23
N ALA A 56 6.66 -18.82 19.83
CA ALA A 56 7.51 -19.45 20.85
C ALA A 56 8.77 -20.14 20.25
N LEU A 57 9.09 -19.85 18.98
CA LEU A 57 10.22 -20.46 18.29
C LEU A 57 11.56 -19.95 18.84
N PRO A 58 12.60 -20.82 18.92
CA PRO A 58 13.95 -20.38 19.25
C PRO A 58 14.49 -19.45 18.14
N TRP A 59 15.43 -18.58 18.51
CA TRP A 59 16.01 -17.57 17.61
C TRP A 59 16.53 -18.16 16.29
N ARG A 60 17.20 -19.31 16.34
CA ARG A 60 17.70 -20.00 15.14
C ARG A 60 16.58 -20.34 14.14
N GLU A 61 15.48 -20.91 14.62
CA GLU A 61 14.35 -21.29 13.78
C GLU A 61 13.60 -20.05 13.24
N ARG A 62 13.62 -18.94 13.98
CA ARG A 62 13.13 -17.64 13.51
C ARG A 62 13.94 -17.17 12.30
N VAL A 63 15.27 -17.09 12.45
CA VAL A 63 16.17 -16.68 11.36
C VAL A 63 15.97 -17.57 10.13
N ILE A 64 15.95 -18.90 10.30
CA ILE A 64 15.75 -19.84 9.19
C ILE A 64 14.47 -19.53 8.39
N ARG A 65 13.32 -19.34 9.05
CA ARG A 65 12.04 -19.08 8.33
C ARG A 65 12.06 -17.77 7.58
N THR A 66 12.66 -16.74 8.16
CA THR A 66 12.74 -15.44 7.50
C THR A 66 13.71 -15.45 6.35
N SER A 67 14.84 -16.12 6.49
CA SER A 67 15.74 -16.38 5.37
C SER A 67 15.04 -17.17 4.27
N MET A 68 14.20 -18.16 4.60
CA MET A 68 13.42 -18.91 3.60
C MET A 68 12.37 -18.04 2.90
N ALA A 69 11.63 -17.20 3.62
CA ALA A 69 10.66 -16.27 3.04
C ALA A 69 11.35 -15.22 2.15
N ALA A 70 12.47 -14.66 2.62
CA ALA A 70 13.27 -13.70 1.88
C ALA A 70 13.87 -14.34 0.61
N ALA A 71 14.48 -15.53 0.72
CA ALA A 71 15.04 -16.25 -0.42
C ALA A 71 13.95 -16.58 -1.45
N ALA A 72 12.78 -17.07 -1.02
CA ALA A 72 11.67 -17.34 -1.93
C ALA A 72 11.19 -16.07 -2.66
N THR A 73 11.15 -14.94 -1.95
CA THR A 73 10.80 -13.64 -2.54
C THR A 73 11.85 -13.21 -3.56
N LEU A 74 13.14 -13.24 -3.20
CA LEU A 74 14.25 -12.83 -4.06
C LEU A 74 14.36 -13.71 -5.31
N LEU A 75 14.19 -15.03 -5.17
CA LEU A 75 14.19 -15.95 -6.31
C LEU A 75 13.03 -15.67 -7.28
N LEU A 76 11.88 -15.24 -6.76
CA LEU A 76 10.75 -14.89 -7.62
C LEU A 76 10.93 -13.54 -8.30
N LEU A 77 11.56 -12.57 -7.62
CA LEU A 77 11.87 -11.25 -8.17
C LEU A 77 13.08 -11.28 -9.12
N SER A 78 13.98 -12.26 -8.98
CA SER A 78 15.27 -12.24 -9.67
C SER A 78 15.17 -12.17 -11.19
N PRO A 79 14.24 -12.84 -11.90
CA PRO A 79 14.19 -12.72 -13.37
C PRO A 79 13.90 -11.29 -13.81
N TRP A 80 13.03 -10.58 -13.09
CA TRP A 80 12.68 -9.19 -13.35
C TRP A 80 13.82 -8.25 -13.00
N VAL A 81 14.41 -8.41 -11.81
CA VAL A 81 15.53 -7.59 -11.35
C VAL A 81 16.75 -7.75 -12.25
N VAL A 82 17.11 -8.99 -12.60
CA VAL A 82 18.24 -9.27 -13.50
C VAL A 82 17.98 -8.67 -14.88
N ARG A 83 16.77 -8.82 -15.44
CA ARG A 83 16.41 -8.17 -16.70
C ARG A 83 16.63 -6.66 -16.61
N ASN A 84 16.11 -6.01 -15.57
CA ASN A 84 16.19 -4.56 -15.44
C ASN A 84 17.64 -4.08 -15.32
N LEU A 85 18.47 -4.75 -14.52
CA LEU A 85 19.88 -4.43 -14.36
C LEU A 85 20.73 -4.67 -15.63
N LEU A 86 20.24 -5.48 -16.57
CA LEU A 86 20.91 -5.73 -17.84
C LEU A 86 20.41 -4.82 -18.98
N VAL A 87 19.24 -4.21 -18.83
CA VAL A 87 18.57 -3.45 -19.89
C VAL A 87 18.71 -1.94 -19.68
N PHE A 88 18.63 -1.48 -18.43
CA PHE A 88 18.67 -0.05 -18.12
C PHE A 88 20.10 0.41 -17.83
N GLU A 89 20.41 1.65 -18.21
CA GLU A 89 21.71 2.27 -17.99
C GLU A 89 21.95 2.57 -16.49
N GLU A 90 20.91 3.02 -15.77
CA GLU A 90 20.94 3.23 -14.32
C GLU A 90 20.35 2.03 -13.55
N PRO A 91 20.79 1.77 -12.30
CA PRO A 91 20.30 0.64 -11.51
C PRO A 91 18.79 0.67 -11.22
N VAL A 92 18.02 -0.13 -11.95
CA VAL A 92 16.58 -0.33 -11.73
C VAL A 92 16.30 -1.70 -11.15
N PHE A 93 15.73 -1.76 -9.94
CA PHE A 93 15.36 -3.02 -9.29
C PHE A 93 13.94 -3.47 -9.68
N LEU A 94 12.92 -2.70 -9.28
CA LEU A 94 11.52 -3.04 -9.50
C LEU A 94 10.83 -2.16 -10.52
N SER A 95 11.07 -0.84 -10.47
CA SER A 95 10.40 0.15 -11.31
C SER A 95 11.30 1.37 -11.52
N ASN A 96 11.18 2.00 -12.69
CA ASN A 96 11.92 3.18 -13.15
C ASN A 96 11.05 4.45 -13.16
N GLY A 97 10.06 4.53 -12.26
CA GLY A 97 9.12 5.67 -12.20
C GLY A 97 9.10 6.38 -10.86
N ALA A 98 10.08 6.12 -9.98
CA ALA A 98 10.08 6.69 -8.64
C ALA A 98 10.33 8.20 -8.67
N GLY A 99 11.29 8.64 -9.48
CA GLY A 99 11.54 10.06 -9.75
C GLY A 99 10.32 10.74 -10.35
N THR A 100 9.67 10.12 -11.33
CA THR A 100 8.45 10.64 -11.97
C THR A 100 7.32 10.83 -10.96
N VAL A 101 7.10 9.87 -10.06
CA VAL A 101 6.11 9.98 -8.98
C VAL A 101 6.44 11.14 -8.05
N LEU A 102 7.70 11.33 -7.70
CA LEU A 102 8.11 12.39 -6.79
C LEU A 102 8.03 13.76 -7.46
N VAL A 103 8.56 13.95 -8.66
CA VAL A 103 8.55 15.27 -9.31
C VAL A 103 7.13 15.77 -9.56
N GLN A 104 6.20 14.86 -9.92
CA GLN A 104 4.80 15.23 -10.17
C GLN A 104 4.02 15.57 -8.89
N ALA A 105 4.52 15.15 -7.72
CA ALA A 105 3.86 15.34 -6.43
C ALA A 105 4.53 16.41 -5.55
N ASN A 106 5.65 16.98 -6.00
CA ASN A 106 6.46 17.92 -5.23
C ASN A 106 6.80 19.14 -6.09
N CYS A 107 5.84 20.08 -6.13
CA CYS A 107 5.88 21.33 -6.88
C CYS A 107 4.84 22.32 -6.33
N ASP A 108 4.91 23.60 -6.71
CA ASP A 108 4.01 24.64 -6.18
C ASP A 108 2.51 24.33 -6.31
N PRO A 109 1.99 23.84 -7.45
CA PRO A 109 0.58 23.47 -7.55
C PRO A 109 0.12 22.40 -6.56
N THR A 110 1.03 21.51 -6.11
CA THR A 110 0.73 20.38 -5.21
C THR A 110 1.05 20.67 -3.74
N TYR A 111 1.72 21.80 -3.46
CA TYR A 111 2.07 22.26 -2.11
C TYR A 111 1.27 23.49 -1.68
N HIS A 112 0.92 24.35 -2.64
CA HIS A 112 0.33 25.66 -2.41
C HIS A 112 -0.94 25.91 -3.23
N GLY A 113 -1.13 25.16 -4.32
CA GLY A 113 -2.27 25.33 -5.24
C GLY A 113 -3.44 24.37 -4.99
N ASP A 114 -4.34 24.35 -5.96
CA ASP A 114 -5.60 23.57 -5.92
C ASP A 114 -5.36 22.05 -5.90
N PHE A 115 -4.18 21.59 -6.32
CA PHE A 115 -3.79 20.18 -6.31
C PHE A 115 -3.08 19.77 -5.02
N LEU A 116 -3.32 20.47 -3.90
CA LEU A 116 -2.66 20.22 -2.62
C LEU A 116 -2.72 18.75 -2.21
N GLY A 117 -1.56 18.09 -2.11
CA GLY A 117 -1.45 16.68 -1.75
C GLY A 117 -1.89 15.70 -2.85
N TYR A 118 -2.15 16.16 -4.07
CA TYR A 118 -2.36 15.36 -5.28
C TYR A 118 -1.09 15.35 -6.14
N TRP A 119 -1.21 14.99 -7.42
CA TRP A 119 -0.13 15.04 -8.40
C TRP A 119 -0.53 15.90 -9.60
N ARG A 120 0.45 16.42 -10.31
CA ARG A 120 0.21 17.21 -11.52
C ARG A 120 1.27 16.91 -12.58
N ILE A 121 0.83 16.63 -13.81
CA ILE A 121 1.73 16.21 -14.90
C ILE A 121 2.73 17.31 -15.26
N GLU A 122 2.30 18.57 -15.21
CA GLU A 122 3.12 19.72 -15.57
C GLU A 122 4.30 19.93 -14.63
N CYS A 123 4.24 19.38 -13.42
CA CYS A 123 5.35 19.43 -12.47
C CYS A 123 6.54 18.59 -12.91
N GLY A 124 6.36 17.65 -13.84
CA GLY A 124 7.46 16.93 -14.47
C GLY A 124 8.17 17.70 -15.59
N HIS A 125 7.73 18.90 -15.94
CA HIS A 125 8.38 19.70 -16.99
C HIS A 125 9.60 20.48 -16.47
N PRO A 126 10.58 20.76 -17.34
CA PRO A 126 10.70 20.28 -18.72
C PRO A 126 11.03 18.77 -18.77
N ALA A 127 10.66 18.09 -19.84
CA ALA A 127 11.07 16.69 -19.99
C ALA A 127 12.61 16.60 -19.99
N PRO A 128 13.20 15.59 -19.32
CA PRO A 128 14.64 15.41 -19.33
C PRO A 128 15.10 14.93 -20.72
N PHE A 129 16.06 15.66 -21.30
CA PHE A 129 16.76 15.34 -22.54
C PHE A 129 18.25 15.38 -22.27
N GLY A 130 19.03 14.68 -23.10
CA GLY A 130 20.48 14.73 -23.02
C GLY A 130 21.06 16.06 -23.50
N PRO A 131 22.39 16.26 -23.38
CA PRO A 131 23.05 17.52 -23.70
C PRO A 131 22.82 18.01 -25.14
N GLU A 132 22.58 17.11 -26.08
CA GLU A 132 22.34 17.40 -27.50
C GLU A 132 20.85 17.36 -27.88
N GLY A 133 19.95 17.20 -26.90
CA GLY A 133 18.50 17.10 -27.11
C GLY A 133 18.01 15.69 -27.45
N GLU A 134 18.86 14.69 -27.31
CA GLU A 134 18.57 13.28 -27.52
C GLU A 134 17.64 12.70 -26.42
N HIS A 135 16.93 11.63 -26.76
CA HIS A 135 16.12 10.90 -25.81
C HIS A 135 17.03 10.03 -24.93
N LEU A 136 17.05 10.36 -23.63
CA LEU A 136 17.68 9.54 -22.60
C LEU A 136 16.93 8.23 -22.37
N ASP A 137 17.64 7.21 -21.90
CA ASP A 137 17.04 5.95 -21.42
C ASP A 137 16.03 6.24 -20.28
N GLU A 138 15.00 5.40 -20.12
CA GLU A 138 13.98 5.66 -19.10
C GLU A 138 14.55 5.75 -17.68
N SER A 139 15.62 5.02 -17.38
CA SER A 139 16.25 5.06 -16.05
C SER A 139 17.01 6.36 -15.80
N GLU A 140 17.71 6.89 -16.80
CA GLU A 140 18.38 8.20 -16.75
C GLU A 140 17.36 9.33 -16.62
N ARG A 141 16.25 9.25 -17.37
CA ARG A 141 15.16 10.23 -17.28
C ARG A 141 14.57 10.28 -15.88
N ASP A 142 14.35 9.12 -15.25
CA ASP A 142 13.84 9.04 -13.88
C ASP A 142 14.86 9.61 -12.87
N ALA A 143 16.16 9.36 -13.06
CA ALA A 143 17.22 9.91 -12.21
C ALA A 143 17.26 11.44 -12.24
N VAL A 144 17.14 12.05 -13.43
CA VAL A 144 17.14 13.52 -13.60
C VAL A 144 15.95 14.14 -12.86
N VAL A 145 14.73 13.61 -13.04
CA VAL A 145 13.55 14.18 -12.38
C VAL A 145 13.49 13.86 -10.88
N LEU A 146 14.08 12.74 -10.46
CA LEU A 146 14.24 12.41 -9.05
C LEU A 146 15.07 13.48 -8.34
N GLU A 147 16.15 13.95 -8.95
CA GLU A 147 17.00 14.97 -8.34
C GLU A 147 16.28 16.31 -8.20
N ARG A 148 15.55 16.74 -9.24
CA ARG A 148 14.67 17.93 -9.17
C ARG A 148 13.64 17.83 -8.06
N ALA A 149 13.04 16.64 -7.88
CA ALA A 149 12.08 16.42 -6.82
C ALA A 149 12.72 16.52 -5.43
N LYS A 150 13.94 15.98 -5.24
CA LYS A 150 14.67 16.08 -3.97
C LYS A 150 15.02 17.52 -3.62
N GLU A 151 15.47 18.31 -4.60
CA GLU A 151 15.76 19.73 -4.42
C GLU A 151 14.52 20.47 -3.90
N TYR A 152 13.39 20.33 -4.60
CA TYR A 152 12.13 20.95 -4.17
C TYR A 152 11.66 20.48 -2.78
N ILE A 153 11.78 19.17 -2.49
CA ILE A 153 11.46 18.60 -1.18
C ILE A 153 12.35 19.20 -0.09
N GLY A 154 13.65 19.38 -0.36
CA GLY A 154 14.60 19.97 0.56
C GLY A 154 14.19 21.37 0.98
N ASP A 155 13.89 22.22 0.00
CA ASP A 155 13.49 23.61 0.20
C ASP A 155 12.13 23.77 0.92
N HIS A 156 11.28 22.74 0.85
CA HIS A 156 9.92 22.77 1.39
C HIS A 156 9.62 21.70 2.44
N SER A 157 10.65 21.14 3.08
CA SER A 157 10.54 20.02 4.02
C SER A 157 9.55 20.27 5.18
N GLY A 158 9.54 21.47 5.74
CA GLY A 158 8.61 21.87 6.81
C GLY A 158 7.15 21.80 6.36
N ARG A 159 6.85 22.31 5.16
CA ARG A 159 5.49 22.28 4.60
C ARG A 159 5.08 20.88 4.15
N LEU A 160 6.03 20.10 3.62
CA LEU A 160 5.80 18.70 3.28
C LEU A 160 5.23 17.94 4.47
N VAL A 161 5.88 18.02 5.63
CA VAL A 161 5.49 17.26 6.83
C VAL A 161 4.20 17.80 7.47
N THR A 162 4.05 19.13 7.54
CA THR A 162 2.96 19.76 8.31
C THR A 162 1.64 19.87 7.54
N VAL A 163 1.70 20.03 6.21
CA VAL A 163 0.52 20.32 5.38
C VAL A 163 0.32 19.26 4.32
N VAL A 164 1.35 18.98 3.52
CA VAL A 164 1.20 18.14 2.32
C VAL A 164 0.98 16.68 2.66
N VAL A 165 1.75 16.10 3.59
CA VAL A 165 1.56 14.70 4.03
C VAL A 165 0.15 14.46 4.60
N PRO A 166 -0.37 15.29 5.53
CA PRO A 166 -1.76 15.18 5.96
C PRO A 166 -2.76 15.29 4.81
N ALA A 167 -2.55 16.22 3.87
CA ALA A 167 -3.42 16.35 2.69
C ALA A 167 -3.39 15.09 1.81
N ARG A 168 -2.21 14.52 1.54
CA ARG A 168 -2.04 13.26 0.77
C ARG A 168 -2.81 12.11 1.41
N ILE A 169 -2.63 11.93 2.72
CA ILE A 169 -3.34 10.91 3.50
C ILE A 169 -4.86 11.18 3.45
N GLY A 170 -5.25 12.43 3.65
CA GLY A 170 -6.64 12.86 3.67
C GLY A 170 -7.37 12.61 2.34
N ARG A 171 -6.73 12.96 1.21
CA ARG A 171 -7.24 12.70 -0.14
C ARG A 171 -7.44 11.21 -0.38
N MET A 172 -6.43 10.39 -0.08
CA MET A 172 -6.52 8.93 -0.27
C MET A 172 -7.67 8.31 0.55
N TRP A 173 -7.84 8.72 1.81
CA TRP A 173 -8.90 8.22 2.68
C TRP A 173 -10.27 8.89 2.46
N GLY A 174 -10.34 9.89 1.59
CA GLY A 174 -11.57 10.61 1.25
C GLY A 174 -12.10 11.51 2.37
N VAL A 175 -11.22 12.00 3.25
CA VAL A 175 -11.54 12.91 4.37
C VAL A 175 -11.08 14.34 4.11
N TYR A 176 -10.32 14.57 3.04
CA TYR A 176 -9.90 15.89 2.58
C TYR A 176 -10.29 16.08 1.12
N ASP A 177 -10.95 17.21 0.85
CA ASP A 177 -11.41 17.65 -0.47
C ASP A 177 -12.05 16.55 -1.34
N THR A 178 -13.01 15.83 -0.75
CA THR A 178 -13.61 14.62 -1.34
C THR A 178 -14.33 14.90 -2.66
N ALA A 179 -14.98 16.05 -2.80
CA ALA A 179 -15.70 16.42 -4.01
C ALA A 179 -14.74 16.69 -5.17
N ASP A 180 -13.64 17.40 -4.91
CA ASP A 180 -12.55 17.58 -5.86
C ASP A 180 -11.90 16.23 -6.19
N GLN A 181 -11.62 15.39 -5.20
CA GLN A 181 -11.05 14.06 -5.42
C GLN A 181 -11.92 13.20 -6.35
N LEU A 182 -13.25 13.21 -6.18
CA LEU A 182 -14.16 12.49 -7.07
C LEU A 182 -14.17 13.06 -8.50
N ARG A 183 -14.00 14.38 -8.65
CA ARG A 183 -13.84 15.03 -9.96
C ARG A 183 -12.51 14.67 -10.60
N LEU A 184 -11.42 14.66 -9.84
CA LEU A 184 -10.09 14.22 -10.30
C LEU A 184 -10.12 12.75 -10.71
N ASP A 185 -10.78 11.87 -9.95
CA ASP A 185 -10.96 10.47 -10.33
C ASP A 185 -11.76 10.33 -11.65
N ALA A 186 -12.67 11.27 -11.95
CA ALA A 186 -13.42 11.28 -13.19
C ALA A 186 -12.63 11.85 -14.38
N LEU A 187 -11.94 12.96 -14.18
CA LEU A 187 -11.22 13.69 -15.23
C LEU A 187 -9.87 13.05 -15.57
N VAL A 188 -9.13 12.63 -14.55
CA VAL A 188 -7.76 12.13 -14.67
C VAL A 188 -7.75 10.61 -14.87
N ASP A 189 -8.47 9.87 -14.02
CA ASP A 189 -8.53 8.41 -14.12
C ASP A 189 -9.61 7.92 -15.11
N ARG A 190 -10.30 8.85 -15.80
CA ARG A 190 -11.36 8.61 -16.81
C ARG A 190 -12.48 7.68 -16.31
N ARG A 191 -12.81 7.75 -15.01
CA ARG A 191 -13.87 6.94 -14.40
C ARG A 191 -15.20 7.68 -14.48
N PRO A 192 -16.32 7.00 -14.80
CA PRO A 192 -17.62 7.63 -14.68
C PRO A 192 -17.85 8.11 -13.25
N LEU A 193 -18.23 9.38 -13.07
CA LEU A 193 -18.44 9.97 -11.74
C LEU A 193 -19.40 9.13 -10.89
N ALA A 194 -20.45 8.57 -11.50
CA ALA A 194 -21.40 7.68 -10.83
C ALA A 194 -20.72 6.43 -10.21
N VAL A 195 -19.75 5.83 -10.91
CA VAL A 195 -19.01 4.66 -10.43
C VAL A 195 -18.07 5.05 -9.29
N SER A 196 -17.38 6.20 -9.40
CA SER A 196 -16.54 6.72 -8.32
C SER A 196 -17.35 7.04 -7.06
N THR A 197 -18.52 7.67 -7.23
CA THR A 197 -19.45 7.97 -6.13
C THR A 197 -19.98 6.70 -5.47
N LEU A 198 -20.40 5.70 -6.25
CA LEU A 198 -20.86 4.42 -5.71
C LEU A 198 -19.75 3.73 -4.91
N GLY A 199 -18.53 3.71 -5.44
CA GLY A 199 -17.37 3.16 -4.75
C GLY A 199 -17.07 3.89 -3.44
N PHE A 200 -17.21 5.23 -3.42
CA PHE A 200 -17.05 6.02 -2.21
C PHE A 200 -18.14 5.72 -1.16
N VAL A 201 -19.41 5.65 -1.57
CA VAL A 201 -20.52 5.29 -0.68
C VAL A 201 -20.33 3.90 -0.09
N GLN A 202 -19.93 2.92 -0.92
CA GLN A 202 -19.60 1.57 -0.45
C GLN A 202 -18.48 1.61 0.59
N TYR A 203 -17.40 2.34 0.32
CA TYR A 203 -16.28 2.49 1.24
C TYR A 203 -16.73 3.07 2.59
N VAL A 204 -17.47 4.18 2.59
CA VAL A 204 -17.98 4.82 3.81
C VAL A 204 -18.91 3.88 4.60
N ALA A 205 -19.76 3.12 3.91
CA ALA A 205 -20.64 2.14 4.55
C ALA A 205 -19.88 0.98 5.22
N LEU A 206 -18.72 0.58 4.66
CA LEU A 206 -17.90 -0.49 5.23
C LEU A 206 -17.04 -0.03 6.41
N LEU A 207 -16.69 1.25 6.52
CA LEU A 207 -15.85 1.78 7.60
C LEU A 207 -16.34 1.44 9.02
N PRO A 208 -17.62 1.65 9.42
CA PRO A 208 -18.06 1.32 10.77
C PRO A 208 -18.00 -0.19 11.05
N LEU A 209 -18.30 -1.03 10.07
CA LEU A 209 -18.18 -2.49 10.19
C LEU A 209 -16.71 -2.91 10.33
N ALA A 210 -15.82 -2.33 9.52
CA ALA A 210 -14.39 -2.60 9.60
C ALA A 210 -13.79 -2.16 10.94
N ALA A 211 -14.19 -0.99 11.46
CA ALA A 211 -13.79 -0.52 12.78
C ALA A 211 -14.28 -1.46 13.90
N PHE A 212 -15.53 -1.93 13.82
CA PHE A 212 -16.06 -2.91 14.76
C PHE A 212 -15.31 -4.25 14.70
N GLY A 213 -15.03 -4.76 13.50
CA GLY A 213 -14.23 -5.97 13.30
C GLY A 213 -12.80 -5.84 13.81
N ALA A 214 -12.16 -4.69 13.58
CA ALA A 214 -10.83 -4.39 14.12
C ALA A 214 -10.83 -4.36 15.66
N MET A 215 -11.82 -3.70 16.27
CA MET A 215 -11.99 -3.67 17.72
C MET A 215 -12.19 -5.08 18.30
N LEU A 216 -12.97 -5.94 17.64
CA LEU A 216 -13.18 -7.33 18.05
C LEU A 216 -11.87 -8.13 18.03
N LEU A 217 -11.11 -8.07 16.93
CA LEU A 217 -9.81 -8.75 16.81
C LEU A 217 -8.79 -8.21 17.83
N TRP A 218 -8.81 -6.90 18.08
CA TRP A 218 -7.96 -6.26 19.07
C TRP A 218 -8.26 -6.78 20.49
N ARG A 219 -9.54 -6.80 20.88
CA ARG A 219 -9.98 -7.30 22.20
C ARG A 219 -9.66 -8.79 22.40
N ARG A 220 -9.73 -9.59 21.33
CA ARG A 220 -9.41 -11.03 21.36
C ARG A 220 -7.90 -11.32 21.32
N ARG A 221 -7.04 -10.28 21.23
CA ARG A 221 -5.58 -10.39 21.02
C ARG A 221 -5.20 -11.25 19.80
N GLU A 222 -6.09 -11.36 18.83
CA GLU A 222 -5.86 -12.11 17.60
C GLU A 222 -4.94 -11.32 16.65
N SER A 223 -4.61 -11.90 15.49
CA SER A 223 -3.67 -11.33 14.52
C SER A 223 -4.26 -10.16 13.73
N LEU A 224 -4.72 -9.11 14.42
CA LEU A 224 -5.22 -7.87 13.82
C LEU A 224 -4.22 -7.31 12.80
N LEU A 225 -2.93 -7.27 13.14
CA LEU A 225 -1.89 -6.77 12.23
C LEU A 225 -1.80 -7.58 10.92
N ALA A 226 -2.06 -8.89 10.95
CA ALA A 226 -2.05 -9.71 9.73
C ALA A 226 -3.20 -9.38 8.78
N VAL A 227 -4.34 -8.94 9.33
CA VAL A 227 -5.50 -8.54 8.55
C VAL A 227 -5.42 -7.07 8.13
N ALA A 228 -4.97 -6.20 9.04
CA ALA A 228 -4.99 -4.76 8.88
C ALA A 228 -3.73 -4.18 8.21
N ALA A 229 -2.68 -4.99 7.96
CA ALA A 229 -1.37 -4.51 7.50
C ALA A 229 -1.40 -3.68 6.21
N TRP A 230 -2.39 -3.86 5.32
CA TRP A 230 -2.49 -3.01 4.13
C TRP A 230 -2.88 -1.56 4.43
N ILE A 231 -3.56 -1.29 5.55
CA ILE A 231 -3.97 0.06 5.97
C ILE A 231 -2.75 0.97 6.24
N PRO A 232 -1.78 0.59 7.10
CA PRO A 232 -0.57 1.40 7.28
C PRO A 232 0.31 1.42 6.02
N ILE A 233 0.37 0.34 5.23
CA ILE A 233 1.15 0.32 3.99
C ILE A 233 0.59 1.33 2.97
N ALA A 234 -0.73 1.34 2.76
CA ALA A 234 -1.38 2.30 1.86
C ALA A 234 -1.22 3.74 2.37
N THR A 235 -1.39 3.97 3.67
CA THR A 235 -1.18 5.28 4.29
C THR A 235 0.26 5.77 4.09
N PHE A 236 1.25 4.91 4.33
CA PHE A 236 2.66 5.22 4.11
C PHE A 236 2.94 5.54 2.65
N THR A 237 2.38 4.75 1.74
CA THR A 237 2.51 4.95 0.29
C THR A 237 1.99 6.32 -0.12
N ALA A 238 0.79 6.70 0.32
CA ALA A 238 0.24 8.03 0.03
C ALA A 238 1.07 9.15 0.65
N ALA A 239 1.59 8.97 1.87
CA ALA A 239 2.43 9.98 2.52
C ALA A 239 3.70 10.29 1.71
N ILE A 240 4.39 9.26 1.23
CA ILE A 240 5.67 9.44 0.50
C ILE A 240 5.50 9.75 -0.99
N SER A 241 4.31 9.54 -1.56
CA SER A 241 4.02 9.79 -2.98
C SER A 241 3.02 10.93 -3.13
N PHE A 242 1.73 10.61 -3.31
CA PHE A 242 0.63 11.55 -3.35
C PHE A 242 -0.68 10.89 -2.93
N GLY A 243 -1.68 11.69 -2.58
CA GLY A 243 -3.00 11.22 -2.19
C GLY A 243 -3.86 10.92 -3.40
N ASN A 244 -4.15 9.65 -3.67
CA ASN A 244 -5.09 9.25 -4.72
C ASN A 244 -5.84 7.98 -4.28
N THR A 245 -7.14 7.90 -4.56
CA THR A 245 -8.01 6.75 -4.25
C THR A 245 -7.41 5.41 -4.72
N ARG A 246 -6.67 5.40 -5.84
CA ARG A 246 -6.01 4.21 -6.42
C ARG A 246 -4.95 3.57 -5.52
N TYR A 247 -4.41 4.30 -4.56
CA TYR A 247 -3.44 3.76 -3.58
C TYR A 247 -4.14 3.08 -2.40
N ARG A 248 -5.41 3.37 -2.18
CA ARG A 248 -6.24 2.68 -1.16
C ARG A 248 -6.59 1.24 -1.53
N THR A 249 -6.47 0.85 -2.80
CA THR A 249 -6.90 -0.47 -3.31
C THR A 249 -6.35 -1.67 -2.53
N ALA A 250 -5.11 -1.62 -2.02
CA ALA A 250 -4.58 -2.69 -1.18
C ALA A 250 -5.28 -2.73 0.19
N ALA A 251 -5.53 -1.56 0.79
CA ALA A 251 -6.22 -1.44 2.07
C ALA A 251 -7.70 -1.84 2.00
N GLU A 252 -8.36 -1.72 0.84
CA GLU A 252 -9.73 -2.21 0.64
C GLU A 252 -9.86 -3.71 0.99
N VAL A 253 -8.81 -4.52 0.75
CA VAL A 253 -8.79 -5.93 1.17
C VAL A 253 -8.90 -6.04 2.68
N SER A 254 -8.14 -5.24 3.42
CA SER A 254 -8.21 -5.20 4.89
C SER A 254 -9.58 -4.73 5.38
N ILE A 255 -10.14 -3.68 4.78
CA ILE A 255 -11.45 -3.12 5.17
C ILE A 255 -12.55 -4.17 4.99
N VAL A 256 -12.60 -4.83 3.82
CA VAL A 256 -13.60 -5.86 3.52
C VAL A 256 -13.48 -7.05 4.47
N VAL A 257 -12.26 -7.54 4.73
CA VAL A 257 -12.07 -8.67 5.65
C VAL A 257 -12.45 -8.30 7.09
N LEU A 258 -12.11 -7.10 7.55
CA LEU A 258 -12.50 -6.62 8.88
C LEU A 258 -14.02 -6.46 9.00
N ALA A 259 -14.67 -5.90 7.97
CA ALA A 259 -16.13 -5.81 7.91
C ALA A 259 -16.79 -7.20 7.92
N ALA A 260 -16.22 -8.18 7.23
CA ALA A 260 -16.69 -9.56 7.25
C ALA A 260 -16.61 -10.18 8.66
N VAL A 261 -15.52 -9.94 9.40
CA VAL A 261 -15.39 -10.39 10.81
C VAL A 261 -16.50 -9.81 11.69
N ALA A 262 -16.84 -8.53 11.51
CA ALA A 262 -17.96 -7.92 12.22
C ALA A 262 -19.30 -8.59 11.91
N LEU A 263 -19.58 -8.82 10.62
CA LEU A 263 -20.83 -9.45 10.17
C LEU A 263 -20.96 -10.90 10.66
N ASP A 264 -19.87 -11.67 10.66
CA ASP A 264 -19.82 -13.05 11.14
C ASP A 264 -20.24 -13.14 12.61
N VAL A 265 -19.66 -12.30 13.47
CA VAL A 265 -20.02 -12.24 14.90
C VAL A 265 -21.46 -11.78 15.13
N LEU A 266 -21.96 -10.83 14.32
CA LEU A 266 -23.35 -10.38 14.41
C LEU A 266 -24.34 -11.48 13.96
N ALA A 267 -23.98 -12.27 12.95
CA ALA A 267 -24.77 -13.40 12.48
C ALA A 267 -24.82 -14.53 13.53
N ASP A 268 -23.68 -14.88 14.14
CA ASP A 268 -23.62 -15.90 15.18
C ASP A 268 -24.44 -15.53 16.43
N ARG A 269 -24.42 -14.26 16.84
CA ARG A 269 -25.27 -13.77 17.93
C ARG A 269 -26.76 -13.87 17.63
N ARG A 270 -27.17 -13.75 16.37
CA ARG A 270 -28.56 -13.94 15.95
C ARG A 270 -28.95 -15.41 15.88
N ARG A 271 -27.99 -16.30 15.59
CA ARG A 271 -28.18 -17.77 15.53
C ARG A 271 -28.21 -18.44 16.90
N GLN A 272 -27.78 -17.76 17.96
CA GLN A 272 -27.96 -18.21 19.35
C GLN A 272 -29.14 -17.46 19.99
N PRO A 273 -30.40 -17.93 19.86
CA PRO A 273 -31.47 -17.42 20.71
C PRO A 273 -31.08 -17.68 22.17
N LYS A 274 -31.34 -16.69 23.05
CA LYS A 274 -31.23 -16.85 24.51
C LYS A 274 -31.87 -18.19 24.90
N GLN A 275 -31.08 -19.13 25.43
CA GLN A 275 -31.68 -20.18 26.26
C GLN A 275 -32.48 -19.44 27.34
N ALA A 276 -33.80 -19.60 27.31
CA ALA A 276 -34.65 -19.12 28.38
C ALA A 276 -34.13 -19.75 29.69
N PRO A 277 -33.99 -18.98 30.79
CA PRO A 277 -33.68 -19.60 32.07
C PRO A 277 -34.79 -20.61 32.37
N GLY A 278 -34.42 -21.90 32.44
CA GLY A 278 -35.35 -22.97 32.79
C GLY A 278 -35.99 -22.65 34.13
N GLY A 279 -37.32 -22.73 34.17
CA GLY A 279 -38.12 -22.61 35.38
C GLY A 279 -38.02 -23.82 36.29
#